data_AF-A0ABD4XFP9-F1
#
_entry.id   AF-A0ABD4XFP9-F1
#
_cell.length_a   1.000
_cell.length_b   1.000
_cell.length_c   1.000
_cell.angle_alpha   90.00
_cell.angle_beta   90.00
_cell.angle_gamma   90.00
#
_symmetry.space_group_name_H-M   'P 1'
#
loop_
_entity.id
_entity.type
_entity.pdbx_description
1 polymer ?
#
loop_
_entity_poly.entity_id
_entity_poly.type
_entity_poly.pdbx_seq_one_letter_code
_entity_poly.pdbx_strand_id
1 'polypeptide(L)'
;SNYPDIADAEGVDPVEHYCVYGWKERRDPTPDFSTGYYLETNPDVRDAGINPFYHYLSSGKDQGWRAVAPAAPEADDTALKGYARALEAFDIEYYALVNPQLADLSGKKLEEHFAKYGYSEGLLYAPPSKAKISLSVQSPANEAKKQKPCGGRAQYSSPLVISGFHRSGTSLTANLFHEAGLFLGKELLGAKSSNPFGHFEAVDVVKFHDRLLDASGTYWQTDTDFIPIMNDNDWKWMYNFGVRNSFNPAWGFKDPRNCLFLPQWASLFPDMRVLYVFRPAVECVHSIKRRAIRDLVRDNVSHINRRFWLIDDLAVRMYLIYASAFLRFAETFAGDLCVVELNDILDGRDLVSEVREHWGYQLSDAYIGDIYDSSVMTRAGPNETVKDLRLLEQLEDVEEKLRSMARRGFTNTNNQTPLVKASM
;
A
#
# COMPACT_ATOMS: atom_id res chain seq x y z
N SER A 1 -10.64 -7.11 -27.07
CA SER A 1 -11.28 -8.02 -26.10
C SER A 1 -12.05 -9.07 -26.88
N ASN A 2 -12.00 -10.35 -26.48
CA ASN A 2 -12.82 -11.42 -27.09
C ASN A 2 -14.31 -11.36 -26.65
N TYR A 3 -14.65 -10.40 -25.78
CA TYR A 3 -15.98 -10.19 -25.23
C TYR A 3 -16.46 -8.79 -25.58
N PRO A 4 -17.20 -8.63 -26.71
CA PRO A 4 -17.70 -7.33 -27.18
C PRO A 4 -18.63 -6.66 -26.17
N ASP A 5 -19.42 -7.45 -25.44
CA ASP A 5 -20.31 -6.99 -24.38
C ASP A 5 -19.58 -6.33 -23.19
N ILE A 6 -18.28 -6.62 -23.02
CA ILE A 6 -17.42 -5.96 -22.03
C ILE A 6 -16.56 -4.87 -22.67
N ALA A 7 -16.22 -5.01 -23.95
CA ALA A 7 -15.44 -4.03 -24.70
C ALA A 7 -16.22 -2.75 -24.99
N ASP A 8 -17.52 -2.91 -25.26
CA ASP A 8 -18.42 -1.85 -25.70
C ASP A 8 -19.23 -1.27 -24.52
N ALA A 9 -19.06 -1.82 -23.31
CA ALA A 9 -19.70 -1.31 -22.10
C ALA A 9 -18.94 -0.10 -21.56
N GLU A 10 -19.54 1.08 -21.66
CA GLU A 10 -18.98 2.30 -21.07
C GLU A 10 -18.80 2.14 -19.55
N GLY A 11 -17.60 2.46 -19.06
CA GLY A 11 -17.26 2.43 -17.63
C GLY A 11 -16.94 1.05 -17.04
N VAL A 12 -16.86 -0.01 -17.85
CA VAL A 12 -16.50 -1.35 -17.38
C VAL A 12 -15.02 -1.63 -17.69
N ASP A 13 -14.18 -1.69 -16.64
CA ASP A 13 -12.79 -2.14 -16.78
C ASP A 13 -12.78 -3.67 -17.00
N PRO A 14 -12.20 -4.19 -18.11
CA PRO A 14 -12.22 -5.62 -18.41
C PRO A 14 -11.50 -6.50 -17.38
N VAL A 15 -10.47 -5.98 -16.73
CA VAL A 15 -9.75 -6.67 -15.65
C VAL A 15 -10.63 -6.71 -14.41
N GLU A 16 -11.31 -5.61 -14.08
CA GLU A 16 -12.28 -5.54 -12.99
C GLU A 16 -13.44 -6.51 -13.20
N HIS A 17 -14.06 -6.48 -14.39
CA HIS A 17 -15.11 -7.42 -14.74
C HIS A 17 -14.64 -8.86 -14.58
N TYR A 18 -13.47 -9.20 -15.13
CA TYR A 18 -12.94 -10.54 -15.02
C TYR A 18 -12.71 -10.98 -13.58
N CYS A 19 -12.09 -10.14 -12.75
CA CYS A 19 -11.74 -10.47 -11.37
C CYS A 19 -12.98 -10.72 -10.49
N VAL A 20 -14.11 -10.12 -10.85
CA VAL A 20 -15.34 -10.12 -10.06
C VAL A 20 -16.37 -11.11 -10.58
N TYR A 21 -16.66 -11.05 -11.88
CA TYR A 21 -17.74 -11.76 -12.56
C TYR A 21 -17.20 -12.73 -13.60
N GLY A 22 -16.28 -12.26 -14.47
CA GLY A 22 -15.86 -13.00 -15.65
C GLY A 22 -15.30 -14.39 -15.34
N TRP A 23 -14.54 -14.57 -14.25
CA TRP A 23 -14.04 -15.91 -13.90
C TRP A 23 -15.15 -16.87 -13.42
N LYS A 24 -16.21 -16.35 -12.78
CA LYS A 24 -17.39 -17.14 -12.37
C LYS A 24 -18.28 -17.46 -13.57
N GLU A 25 -18.30 -16.56 -14.55
CA GLU A 25 -18.93 -16.74 -15.86
C GLU A 25 -18.09 -17.62 -16.80
N ARG A 26 -16.96 -18.15 -16.33
CA ARG A 26 -16.01 -18.95 -17.11
C ARG A 26 -15.47 -18.24 -18.37
N ARG A 27 -15.41 -16.91 -18.35
CA ARG A 27 -14.74 -16.10 -19.38
C ARG A 27 -13.25 -16.19 -19.24
N ASP A 28 -12.51 -15.96 -20.32
CA ASP A 28 -11.06 -16.05 -20.34
C ASP A 28 -10.42 -14.65 -20.22
N PRO A 29 -9.51 -14.42 -19.25
CA PRO A 29 -8.90 -13.11 -19.03
C PRO A 29 -7.89 -12.74 -20.11
N THR A 30 -7.27 -13.75 -20.72
CA THR A 30 -6.25 -13.64 -21.75
C THR A 30 -6.40 -14.81 -22.72
N PRO A 31 -6.01 -14.68 -24.00
CA PRO A 31 -6.02 -15.80 -24.96
C PRO A 31 -5.27 -17.04 -24.48
N ASP A 32 -4.22 -16.85 -23.66
CA ASP A 32 -3.35 -17.93 -23.20
C ASP A 32 -3.83 -18.59 -21.88
N PHE A 33 -5.03 -18.25 -21.41
CA PHE A 33 -5.60 -18.81 -20.19
C PHE A 33 -7.09 -19.09 -20.33
N SER A 34 -7.47 -20.36 -20.20
CA SER A 34 -8.85 -20.80 -20.15
C SER A 34 -9.30 -21.01 -18.71
N THR A 35 -10.21 -20.15 -18.26
CA THR A 35 -10.82 -20.20 -16.93
C THR A 35 -11.64 -21.48 -16.76
N GLY A 36 -12.40 -21.85 -17.79
CA GLY A 36 -13.21 -23.08 -17.79
C GLY A 36 -12.34 -24.33 -17.63
N TYR A 37 -11.29 -24.45 -18.46
CA TYR A 37 -10.35 -25.56 -18.38
C TYR A 37 -9.68 -25.64 -17.01
N TYR A 38 -9.17 -24.51 -16.50
CA TYR A 38 -8.43 -24.48 -15.25
C TYR A 38 -9.28 -24.88 -14.05
N LEU A 39 -10.55 -24.47 -13.98
CA LEU A 39 -11.47 -24.87 -12.91
C LEU A 39 -11.93 -26.32 -13.02
N GLU A 40 -11.94 -26.90 -14.22
CA GLU A 40 -12.26 -28.31 -14.43
C GLU A 40 -11.10 -29.22 -14.05
N THR A 41 -9.87 -28.80 -14.35
CA THR A 41 -8.65 -29.56 -14.01
C THR A 41 -8.20 -29.37 -12.57
N ASN A 42 -8.65 -28.31 -11.89
CA ASN A 42 -8.30 -28.01 -10.48
C ASN A 42 -9.57 -27.83 -9.63
N PRO A 43 -10.25 -28.94 -9.27
CA PRO A 43 -11.50 -28.90 -8.51
C PRO A 43 -11.36 -28.26 -7.12
N ASP A 44 -10.18 -28.34 -6.51
CA ASP A 44 -9.85 -27.69 -5.25
C ASP A 44 -9.93 -26.17 -5.35
N VAL A 45 -9.40 -25.58 -6.44
CA VAL A 45 -9.49 -24.14 -6.73
C VAL A 45 -10.94 -23.73 -6.96
N ARG A 46 -11.69 -24.56 -7.69
CA ARG A 46 -13.13 -24.34 -7.95
C ARG A 46 -13.95 -24.39 -6.68
N ASP A 47 -13.79 -25.42 -5.86
CA ASP A 47 -14.58 -25.65 -4.66
C ASP A 47 -14.22 -24.65 -3.56
N ALA A 48 -12.97 -24.17 -3.52
CA ALA A 48 -12.53 -23.08 -2.66
C ALA A 48 -12.99 -21.69 -3.14
N GLY A 49 -13.57 -21.57 -4.34
CA GLY A 49 -14.03 -20.31 -4.91
C GLY A 49 -12.89 -19.31 -5.17
N ILE A 50 -11.67 -19.81 -5.45
CA ILE A 50 -10.50 -18.98 -5.70
C ILE A 50 -10.49 -18.56 -7.17
N ASN A 51 -10.13 -17.30 -7.45
CA ASN A 51 -9.99 -16.84 -8.82
C ASN A 51 -8.93 -17.69 -9.56
N PRO A 52 -9.29 -18.40 -10.66
CA PRO A 52 -8.43 -19.39 -11.29
C PRO A 52 -7.21 -18.79 -11.98
N PHE A 53 -7.34 -17.59 -12.55
CA PHE A 53 -6.20 -16.92 -13.20
C PHE A 53 -5.20 -16.41 -12.17
N TYR A 54 -5.69 -15.89 -11.04
CA TYR A 54 -4.84 -15.59 -9.89
C TYR A 54 -4.14 -16.86 -9.37
N HIS A 55 -4.87 -17.97 -9.21
CA HIS A 55 -4.29 -19.24 -8.74
C HIS A 55 -3.19 -19.75 -9.70
N TYR A 56 -3.44 -19.64 -11.00
CA TYR A 56 -2.47 -19.99 -12.03
C TYR A 56 -1.21 -19.13 -11.99
N LEU A 57 -1.34 -17.81 -11.94
CA LEU A 57 -0.21 -16.88 -11.87
C LEU A 57 0.57 -17.01 -10.55
N SER A 58 -0.11 -17.39 -9.46
CA SER A 58 0.51 -17.45 -8.13
C SER A 58 1.20 -18.79 -7.82
N SER A 59 0.68 -19.90 -8.35
CA SER A 59 1.13 -21.25 -7.98
C SER A 59 1.18 -22.23 -9.15
N GLY A 60 0.27 -22.09 -10.12
CA GLY A 60 0.13 -23.06 -11.22
C GLY A 60 1.25 -23.02 -12.26
N LYS A 61 1.82 -21.85 -12.55
CA LYS A 61 2.91 -21.67 -13.54
C LYS A 61 4.20 -22.38 -13.11
N ASP A 62 4.55 -22.30 -11.83
CA ASP A 62 5.75 -22.92 -11.24
C ASP A 62 5.60 -24.45 -11.02
N GLN A 63 4.36 -24.94 -10.99
CA GLN A 63 4.02 -26.37 -10.86
C GLN A 63 3.77 -27.07 -12.21
N GLY A 64 3.95 -26.35 -13.33
CA GLY A 64 3.77 -26.90 -14.68
C GLY A 64 2.31 -27.16 -15.08
N TRP A 65 1.34 -26.53 -14.41
CA TRP A 65 -0.07 -26.72 -14.71
C TRP A 65 -0.44 -25.96 -15.98
N ARG A 66 -1.22 -26.61 -16.86
CA ARG A 66 -1.56 -26.03 -18.16
C ARG A 66 -2.70 -25.03 -18.01
N ALA A 67 -2.52 -23.85 -18.59
CA ALA A 67 -3.51 -22.79 -18.63
C ALA A 67 -4.58 -22.99 -19.71
N VAL A 68 -4.36 -23.90 -20.66
CA VAL A 68 -5.24 -24.16 -21.81
C VAL A 68 -5.23 -25.66 -22.13
N ALA A 69 -6.34 -26.16 -22.67
CA ALA A 69 -6.41 -27.51 -23.22
C ALA A 69 -5.38 -27.65 -24.36
N PRO A 70 -4.72 -28.81 -24.52
CA PRO A 70 -3.73 -28.99 -25.57
C PRO A 70 -4.37 -28.82 -26.96
N ALA A 71 -4.07 -27.71 -27.64
CA ALA A 71 -4.12 -27.66 -29.09
C ALA A 71 -2.85 -28.34 -29.64
N ALA A 72 -2.97 -29.01 -30.78
CA ALA A 72 -1.86 -29.65 -31.49
C ALA A 72 -0.68 -28.67 -31.71
N PRO A 73 0.57 -29.17 -31.79
CA PRO A 73 1.76 -28.37 -31.46
C PRO A 73 2.16 -27.44 -32.60
N GLU A 74 2.55 -26.20 -32.28
CA GLU A 74 3.64 -25.48 -32.95
C GLU A 74 4.47 -24.72 -31.91
N ALA A 75 5.79 -24.73 -32.10
CA ALA A 75 6.82 -24.41 -31.11
C ALA A 75 7.36 -22.98 -31.24
N ASP A 76 7.82 -22.39 -30.12
CA ASP A 76 8.72 -21.23 -30.11
C ASP A 76 10.07 -21.60 -29.47
N ASP A 77 11.15 -21.36 -30.21
CA ASP A 77 12.51 -21.95 -30.12
C ASP A 77 13.55 -20.98 -29.50
N THR A 78 13.11 -20.00 -28.71
CA THR A 78 13.99 -18.96 -28.15
C THR A 78 14.36 -19.16 -26.69
N ALA A 79 13.49 -19.74 -25.85
CA ALA A 79 13.79 -20.05 -24.45
C ALA A 79 14.69 -21.30 -24.26
N LEU A 80 14.68 -22.23 -25.23
CA LEU A 80 15.43 -23.50 -25.17
C LEU A 80 16.96 -23.32 -25.36
N LYS A 81 17.42 -22.25 -26.03
CA LYS A 81 18.84 -22.06 -26.35
C LYS A 81 19.70 -21.60 -25.17
N GLY A 82 19.13 -20.85 -24.23
CA GLY A 82 19.83 -20.43 -23.01
C GLY A 82 20.02 -21.60 -22.02
N TYR A 83 18.97 -22.40 -21.85
CA TYR A 83 18.98 -23.58 -20.98
C TYR A 83 19.88 -24.71 -21.51
N ALA A 84 19.89 -24.94 -22.84
CA ALA A 84 20.78 -25.92 -23.45
C ALA A 84 22.28 -25.59 -23.24
N ARG A 85 22.67 -24.30 -23.36
CA ARG A 85 24.05 -23.86 -23.07
C ARG A 85 24.42 -23.99 -21.60
N ALA A 86 23.47 -23.75 -20.69
CA ALA A 86 23.70 -23.89 -19.26
C ALA A 86 23.88 -25.37 -18.85
N LEU A 87 23.13 -26.29 -19.49
CA LEU A 87 23.32 -27.73 -19.31
C LEU A 87 24.68 -28.22 -19.87
N GLU A 88 25.14 -27.67 -20.99
CA GLU A 88 26.47 -27.97 -21.54
C GLU A 88 27.62 -27.46 -20.66
N ALA A 89 27.42 -26.35 -19.96
CA ALA A 89 28.42 -25.73 -19.08
C ALA A 89 28.38 -26.24 -17.64
N PHE A 90 27.39 -27.06 -17.27
CA PHE A 90 27.16 -27.51 -15.90
C PHE A 90 28.28 -28.41 -15.41
N ASP A 91 28.99 -27.96 -14.37
CA ASP A 91 30.02 -28.75 -13.67
C ASP A 91 29.49 -29.15 -12.30
N ILE A 92 29.18 -30.44 -12.17
CA ILE A 92 28.55 -31.00 -10.98
C ILE A 92 29.44 -30.94 -9.73
N GLU A 93 30.75 -31.07 -9.89
CA GLU A 93 31.70 -31.02 -8.78
C GLU A 93 31.86 -29.59 -8.28
N TYR A 94 31.95 -28.62 -9.21
CA TYR A 94 31.99 -27.20 -8.89
C TYR A 94 30.67 -26.72 -8.26
N TYR A 95 29.53 -27.15 -8.81
CA TYR A 95 28.20 -26.79 -8.32
C TYR A 95 27.97 -27.26 -6.88
N ALA A 96 28.41 -28.48 -6.53
CA ALA A 96 28.37 -28.98 -5.16
C ALA A 96 29.30 -28.18 -4.23
N LEU A 97 30.49 -27.81 -4.72
CA LEU A 97 31.53 -27.14 -3.93
C LEU A 97 31.12 -25.72 -3.51
N VAL A 98 30.51 -24.94 -4.41
CA VAL A 98 30.21 -23.52 -4.17
C VAL A 98 28.82 -23.26 -3.61
N ASN A 99 27.97 -24.28 -3.58
CA ASN A 99 26.63 -24.24 -2.99
C ASN A 99 26.55 -25.19 -1.78
N PRO A 100 27.19 -24.87 -0.64
CA PRO A 100 27.32 -25.75 0.51
C PRO A 100 25.99 -26.14 1.16
N GLN A 101 24.92 -25.37 0.91
CA GLN A 101 23.54 -25.74 1.30
C GLN A 101 23.03 -27.00 0.59
N LEU A 102 23.70 -27.44 -0.47
CA LEU A 102 23.36 -28.65 -1.23
C LEU A 102 24.24 -29.85 -0.86
N ALA A 103 25.02 -29.77 0.23
CA ALA A 103 25.98 -30.79 0.64
C ALA A 103 25.37 -32.20 0.84
N ASP A 104 24.07 -32.29 1.09
CA ASP A 104 23.33 -33.56 1.24
C ASP A 104 22.92 -34.20 -0.12
N LEU A 105 23.13 -33.51 -1.23
CA LEU A 105 22.84 -33.98 -2.59
C LEU A 105 24.13 -34.42 -3.29
N SER A 106 24.03 -35.45 -4.13
CA SER A 106 25.15 -35.93 -4.95
C SER A 106 24.67 -36.51 -6.27
N GLY A 107 25.56 -36.52 -7.28
CA GLY A 107 25.31 -37.14 -8.58
C GLY A 107 24.01 -36.63 -9.23
N LYS A 108 23.21 -37.57 -9.77
CA LYS A 108 21.97 -37.25 -10.49
C LYS A 108 20.99 -36.34 -9.73
N LYS A 109 20.98 -36.37 -8.39
CA LYS A 109 20.12 -35.47 -7.60
C LYS A 109 20.57 -34.01 -7.66
N LEU A 110 21.87 -33.75 -7.80
CA LEU A 110 22.41 -32.40 -8.04
C LEU A 110 22.10 -31.93 -9.46
N GLU A 111 22.16 -32.82 -10.45
CA GLU A 111 21.76 -32.51 -11.83
C GLU A 111 20.27 -32.16 -11.90
N GLU A 112 19.41 -32.97 -11.26
CA GLU A 112 17.98 -32.71 -11.15
C GLU A 112 17.69 -31.41 -10.39
N HIS A 113 18.44 -31.13 -9.33
CA HIS A 113 18.33 -29.87 -8.59
C HIS A 113 18.76 -28.67 -9.44
N PHE A 114 19.85 -28.77 -10.18
CA PHE A 114 20.31 -27.71 -11.09
C PHE A 114 19.30 -27.44 -12.20
N ALA A 115 18.83 -28.50 -12.87
CA ALA A 115 17.84 -28.45 -13.93
C ALA A 115 16.53 -27.80 -13.48
N LYS A 116 16.14 -28.04 -12.21
CA LYS A 116 14.86 -27.61 -11.66
C LYS A 116 14.90 -26.25 -10.97
N TYR A 117 16.02 -25.87 -10.37
CA TYR A 117 16.12 -24.71 -9.48
C TYR A 117 17.39 -23.89 -9.72
N GLY A 118 18.53 -24.56 -9.87
CA GLY A 118 19.84 -23.90 -9.89
C GLY A 118 20.03 -22.84 -10.96
N TYR A 119 19.57 -23.11 -12.19
CA TYR A 119 19.67 -22.14 -13.29
C TYR A 119 18.76 -20.93 -13.11
N SER A 120 17.51 -21.14 -12.69
CA SER A 120 16.53 -20.07 -12.47
C SER A 120 16.85 -19.20 -11.26
N GLU A 121 17.54 -19.76 -10.26
CA GLU A 121 17.94 -19.05 -9.03
C GLU A 121 19.32 -18.38 -9.13
N GLY A 122 20.01 -18.52 -10.28
CA GLY A 122 21.30 -17.87 -10.53
C GLY A 122 22.46 -18.42 -9.69
N LEU A 123 22.37 -19.67 -9.23
CA LEU A 123 23.42 -20.33 -8.46
C LEU A 123 24.66 -20.56 -9.32
N LEU A 124 25.86 -20.45 -8.75
CA LEU A 124 27.10 -20.66 -9.51
C LEU A 124 27.26 -22.15 -9.86
N TYR A 125 27.25 -22.46 -11.16
CA TYR A 125 27.15 -23.84 -11.66
C TYR A 125 28.30 -24.28 -12.59
N ALA A 126 29.26 -23.39 -12.83
CA ALA A 126 30.48 -23.65 -13.57
C ALA A 126 31.60 -22.74 -13.07
N PRO A 127 32.88 -23.19 -13.05
CA PRO A 127 33.99 -22.35 -12.64
C PRO A 127 34.16 -21.14 -13.57
N PRO A 128 34.32 -19.92 -13.04
CA PRO A 128 34.62 -18.77 -13.88
C PRO A 128 36.02 -18.95 -14.47
N SER A 129 36.10 -19.17 -15.79
CA SER A 129 37.39 -19.09 -16.49
C SER A 129 38.01 -17.70 -16.24
N LYS A 130 39.28 -17.70 -15.84
CA LYS A 130 40.02 -16.58 -15.21
C LYS A 130 39.67 -15.19 -15.77
N ALA A 131 38.95 -14.39 -14.99
CA ALA A 131 38.88 -12.94 -15.16
C ALA A 131 39.10 -12.25 -13.81
N LYS A 132 40.30 -11.67 -13.67
CA LYS A 132 40.70 -10.75 -12.60
C LYS A 132 39.80 -9.50 -12.64
N ILE A 133 39.10 -9.16 -11.56
CA ILE A 133 38.83 -7.76 -11.21
C ILE A 133 38.90 -7.60 -9.68
N SER A 134 39.86 -6.77 -9.27
CA SER A 134 40.10 -6.22 -7.94
C SER A 134 39.35 -4.90 -7.73
N LEU A 135 39.14 -4.53 -6.46
CA LEU A 135 38.98 -3.17 -5.85
C LEU A 135 37.72 -3.12 -4.96
N SER A 136 37.64 -2.40 -3.85
CA SER A 136 38.56 -1.89 -2.81
C SER A 136 37.65 -1.12 -1.85
N VAL A 137 37.76 -1.36 -0.54
CA VAL A 137 37.00 -0.64 0.49
C VAL A 137 37.55 0.78 0.66
N GLN A 138 36.69 1.81 0.59
CA GLN A 138 36.96 3.11 1.19
C GLN A 138 35.69 3.74 1.78
N SER A 139 35.77 4.10 3.06
CA SER A 139 34.91 5.08 3.73
C SER A 139 35.27 6.50 3.29
N PRO A 140 34.38 7.48 3.54
CA PRO A 140 34.88 8.69 4.20
C PRO A 140 33.99 9.16 5.36
N ALA A 141 34.68 9.65 6.38
CA ALA A 141 34.16 10.40 7.51
C ALA A 141 33.95 11.89 7.19
N ASN A 142 33.05 12.50 7.96
CA ASN A 142 33.00 13.89 8.41
C ASN A 142 33.09 15.05 7.39
N GLU A 143 32.05 15.88 7.40
CA GLU A 143 32.21 17.32 7.65
C GLU A 143 30.90 17.93 8.21
N ALA A 144 30.89 18.23 9.51
CA ALA A 144 29.87 19.03 10.17
C ALA A 144 30.30 20.51 10.14
N LYS A 145 29.55 21.37 9.45
CA LYS A 145 29.70 22.82 9.58
C LYS A 145 28.61 23.37 10.51
N LYS A 146 29.06 23.83 11.68
CA LYS A 146 28.29 24.56 12.69
C LYS A 146 27.77 25.88 12.10
N GLN A 147 26.45 26.07 12.12
CA GLN A 147 25.85 27.41 12.04
C GLN A 147 25.28 27.79 13.41
N LYS A 148 25.64 29.01 13.85
CA LYS A 148 25.15 29.66 15.08
C LYS A 148 23.67 30.00 14.93
N PRO A 149 22.85 29.91 15.99
CA PRO A 149 21.48 30.39 15.95
C PRO A 149 21.48 31.92 16.06
N CYS A 150 21.09 32.60 14.99
CA CYS A 150 20.75 34.02 15.05
C CYS A 150 19.33 34.16 15.64
N GLY A 151 19.25 34.94 16.72
CA GLY A 151 18.01 35.19 17.46
C GLY A 151 17.00 35.97 16.64
N GLY A 152 15.83 35.35 16.48
CA GLY A 152 14.56 35.90 16.06
C GLY A 152 13.56 34.77 16.19
N ARG A 153 12.47 34.92 16.96
CA ARG A 153 11.42 33.90 17.02
C ARG A 153 10.78 33.82 15.63
N ALA A 154 11.27 32.91 14.79
CA ALA A 154 10.59 32.52 13.57
C ALA A 154 9.21 31.97 13.97
N GLN A 155 8.16 32.48 13.34
CA GLN A 155 6.80 31.99 13.55
C GLN A 155 6.72 30.61 12.89
N TYR A 156 6.88 29.55 13.69
CA TYR A 156 6.81 28.17 13.22
C TYR A 156 5.36 27.80 12.94
N SER A 157 5.08 27.29 11.75
CA SER A 157 3.76 26.75 11.39
C SER A 157 3.59 25.33 11.95
N SER A 158 2.39 24.98 12.41
CA SER A 158 2.06 23.62 12.87
C SER A 158 1.68 22.72 11.70
N PRO A 159 1.96 21.41 11.77
CA PRO A 159 1.67 20.50 10.65
C PRO A 159 0.19 20.24 10.46
N LEU A 160 -0.22 20.16 9.20
CA LEU A 160 -1.45 19.49 8.79
C LEU A 160 -1.17 18.00 8.53
N VAL A 161 -1.65 17.13 9.40
CA VAL A 161 -1.52 15.68 9.30
C VAL A 161 -2.71 15.11 8.56
N ILE A 162 -2.51 14.68 7.31
CA ILE A 162 -3.55 14.03 6.51
C ILE A 162 -3.50 12.53 6.81
N SER A 163 -4.60 12.03 7.35
CA SER A 163 -4.73 10.66 7.86
C SER A 163 -5.98 9.99 7.29
N GLY A 164 -6.05 8.67 7.40
CA GLY A 164 -7.14 7.85 6.87
C GLY A 164 -6.65 6.48 6.45
N PHE A 165 -7.58 5.55 6.22
CA PHE A 165 -7.21 4.20 5.82
C PHE A 165 -6.60 4.16 4.41
N HIS A 166 -5.88 3.07 4.11
CA HIS A 166 -5.40 2.79 2.77
C HIS A 166 -6.57 2.84 1.78
N ARG A 167 -6.41 3.60 0.68
CA ARG A 167 -7.44 3.78 -0.37
C ARG A 167 -8.70 4.56 0.05
N SER A 168 -8.69 5.23 1.20
CA SER A 168 -9.81 6.08 1.62
C SER A 168 -9.90 7.43 0.91
N GLY A 169 -8.91 7.76 0.06
CA GLY A 169 -8.86 9.05 -0.65
C GLY A 169 -7.79 10.02 -0.14
N THR A 170 -7.04 9.65 0.91
CA THR A 170 -5.94 10.47 1.46
C THR A 170 -4.93 10.96 0.43
N SER A 171 -4.68 10.21 -0.66
CA SER A 171 -3.74 10.64 -1.72
C SER A 171 -4.34 11.73 -2.61
N LEU A 172 -5.64 11.63 -2.90
CA LEU A 172 -6.37 12.65 -3.66
C LEU A 172 -6.47 13.94 -2.85
N THR A 173 -6.81 13.82 -1.55
CA THR A 173 -6.83 14.96 -0.62
C THR A 173 -5.46 15.59 -0.49
N ALA A 174 -4.39 14.80 -0.36
CA ALA A 174 -3.03 15.34 -0.33
C ALA A 174 -2.65 16.07 -1.62
N ASN A 175 -3.03 15.56 -2.79
CA ASN A 175 -2.83 16.24 -4.07
C ASN A 175 -3.56 17.61 -4.08
N LEU A 176 -4.82 17.64 -3.66
CA LEU A 176 -5.61 18.86 -3.57
C LEU A 176 -4.91 19.94 -2.72
N PHE A 177 -4.42 19.56 -1.54
CA PHE A 177 -3.68 20.48 -0.69
C PHE A 177 -2.30 20.85 -1.25
N HIS A 178 -1.65 19.94 -1.97
CA HIS A 178 -0.37 20.23 -2.63
C HIS A 178 -0.52 21.31 -3.70
N GLU A 179 -1.53 21.21 -4.56
CA GLU A 179 -1.88 22.22 -5.56
C GLU A 179 -2.24 23.57 -4.91
N ALA A 180 -2.88 23.53 -3.73
CA ALA A 180 -3.14 24.71 -2.91
C ALA A 180 -1.88 25.32 -2.25
N GLY A 181 -0.70 24.71 -2.42
CA GLY A 181 0.58 25.20 -1.88
C GLY A 181 1.01 24.60 -0.54
N LEU A 182 0.36 23.54 -0.06
CA LEU A 182 0.79 22.83 1.14
C LEU A 182 2.11 22.07 0.87
N PHE A 183 3.14 22.37 1.64
CA PHE A 183 4.39 21.61 1.58
C PHE A 183 4.23 20.23 2.23
N LEU A 184 4.33 19.15 1.43
CA LEU A 184 4.15 17.77 1.89
C LEU A 184 5.46 16.98 2.07
N GLY A 185 6.61 17.60 1.78
CA GLY A 185 7.93 16.95 1.82
C GLY A 185 8.75 17.22 0.56
N LYS A 186 10.06 16.97 0.64
CA LYS A 186 10.99 17.20 -0.48
C LYS A 186 10.96 16.08 -1.52
N GLU A 187 10.83 14.84 -1.06
CA GLU A 187 10.77 13.64 -1.89
C GLU A 187 9.45 12.94 -1.60
N LEU A 188 8.54 12.98 -2.57
CA LEU A 188 7.25 12.30 -2.49
C LEU A 188 7.34 10.95 -3.22
N LEU A 189 6.64 9.93 -2.71
CA LEU A 189 6.54 8.63 -3.37
C LEU A 189 5.87 8.79 -4.74
N GLY A 190 6.71 8.74 -5.77
CA GLY A 190 6.43 9.15 -7.14
C GLY A 190 5.45 8.27 -7.91
N ALA A 191 4.84 8.91 -8.91
CA ALA A 191 3.90 8.35 -9.86
C ALA A 191 4.38 7.03 -10.48
N LYS A 192 3.75 5.92 -10.12
CA LYS A 192 3.85 4.65 -10.87
C LYS A 192 2.96 4.76 -12.11
N SER A 193 3.16 3.92 -13.12
CA SER A 193 2.31 3.86 -14.32
C SER A 193 0.81 3.58 -14.06
N SER A 194 0.42 3.31 -12.81
CA SER A 194 -0.96 3.17 -12.32
C SER A 194 -1.49 4.38 -11.53
N ASN A 195 -0.68 5.43 -11.34
CA ASN A 195 -1.05 6.67 -10.65
C ASN A 195 -0.18 7.84 -11.17
N PRO A 196 -0.63 8.58 -12.21
CA PRO A 196 0.15 9.65 -12.86
C PRO A 196 0.64 10.76 -11.93
N PHE A 197 0.02 10.91 -10.74
CA PHE A 197 0.31 12.00 -9.79
C PHE A 197 1.08 11.55 -8.52
N GLY A 198 1.30 10.25 -8.30
CA GLY A 198 2.02 9.75 -7.11
C GLY A 198 1.16 9.65 -5.83
N HIS A 199 1.72 9.10 -4.75
CA HIS A 199 0.97 8.86 -3.49
C HIS A 199 1.00 10.05 -2.53
N PHE A 200 1.76 11.11 -2.85
CA PHE A 200 1.96 12.30 -2.02
C PHE A 200 2.41 11.99 -0.58
N GLU A 201 2.99 10.81 -0.40
CA GLU A 201 3.58 10.37 0.86
C GLU A 201 5.05 10.77 0.86
N ALA A 202 5.49 11.47 1.90
CA ALA A 202 6.91 11.78 2.06
C ALA A 202 7.70 10.48 2.26
N VAL A 203 8.69 10.22 1.40
CA VAL A 203 9.47 8.97 1.38
C VAL A 203 10.10 8.67 2.74
N ASP A 204 10.55 9.71 3.44
CA ASP A 204 11.20 9.60 4.74
C ASP A 204 10.21 9.30 5.88
N VAL A 205 9.00 9.87 5.85
CA VAL A 205 7.90 9.49 6.76
C VAL A 205 7.49 8.04 6.55
N VAL A 206 7.39 7.59 5.29
CA VAL A 206 7.05 6.20 4.97
C VAL A 206 8.08 5.23 5.52
N LYS A 207 9.36 5.46 5.22
CA LYS A 207 10.47 4.63 5.71
C LYS A 207 10.52 4.62 7.24
N PHE A 208 10.23 5.76 7.87
CA PHE A 208 10.17 5.88 9.31
C PHE A 208 9.04 5.03 9.90
N HIS A 209 7.81 5.14 9.38
CA HIS A 209 6.69 4.32 9.84
C HIS A 209 6.90 2.82 9.57
N ASP A 210 7.50 2.43 8.44
CA ASP A 210 7.87 1.03 8.18
C ASP A 210 8.83 0.50 9.24
N ARG A 211 9.86 1.30 9.59
CA ARG A 211 10.81 0.94 10.65
C ARG A 211 10.15 0.83 12.03
N LEU A 212 9.18 1.69 12.35
CA LEU A 212 8.43 1.59 13.62
C LEU A 212 7.52 0.37 13.68
N LEU A 213 6.85 0.04 12.57
CA LEU A 213 6.02 -1.16 12.48
C LEU A 213 6.88 -2.42 12.64
N ASP A 214 8.01 -2.49 11.96
CA ASP A 214 8.96 -3.60 12.04
C ASP A 214 9.49 -3.78 13.47
N ALA A 215 9.87 -2.67 14.13
CA ALA A 215 10.27 -2.68 15.54
C ALA A 215 9.16 -3.18 16.48
N SER A 216 7.90 -2.94 16.14
CA SER A 216 6.71 -3.46 16.84
C SER A 216 6.31 -4.88 16.40
N GLY A 217 7.12 -5.57 15.59
CA GLY A 217 6.88 -6.94 15.14
C GLY A 217 5.75 -7.09 14.12
N THR A 218 5.38 -6.00 13.45
CA THR A 218 4.31 -5.94 12.46
C THR A 218 4.73 -5.14 11.23
N TYR A 219 3.80 -4.87 10.33
CA TYR A 219 4.04 -4.07 9.14
C TYR A 219 2.71 -3.46 8.65
N TRP A 220 2.70 -2.84 7.46
CA TRP A 220 1.54 -2.07 7.00
C TRP A 220 0.21 -2.87 6.88
N GLN A 221 0.22 -4.21 6.72
CA GLN A 221 -1.00 -5.05 6.78
C GLN A 221 -1.33 -5.53 8.20
N THR A 222 -0.97 -4.76 9.23
CA THR A 222 -1.30 -5.11 10.62
C THR A 222 -2.79 -5.29 10.81
N ASP A 223 -3.18 -6.45 11.35
CA ASP A 223 -4.57 -6.83 11.65
C ASP A 223 -4.77 -7.12 13.14
N THR A 224 -3.78 -6.76 13.96
CA THR A 224 -3.81 -6.81 15.42
C THR A 224 -3.36 -5.46 15.99
N ASP A 225 -3.92 -5.08 17.14
CA ASP A 225 -3.49 -3.90 17.88
C ASP A 225 -2.04 -4.04 18.34
N PHE A 226 -1.32 -2.93 18.35
CA PHE A 226 0.07 -2.87 18.83
C PHE A 226 0.35 -1.50 19.46
N ILE A 227 1.42 -1.44 20.24
CA ILE A 227 1.95 -0.18 20.78
C ILE A 227 3.24 0.14 20.03
N PRO A 228 3.37 1.32 19.38
CA PRO A 228 4.61 1.73 18.72
C PRO A 228 5.79 1.74 19.69
N ILE A 229 6.85 1.00 19.37
CA ILE A 229 8.09 0.98 20.16
C ILE A 229 9.00 2.11 19.69
N MET A 230 9.19 3.11 20.56
CA MET A 230 9.99 4.31 20.27
C MET A 230 11.30 4.31 21.06
N ASN A 231 12.42 4.67 20.43
CA ASN A 231 13.66 5.01 21.12
C ASN A 231 14.02 6.52 20.97
N ASP A 232 15.07 6.96 21.67
CA ASP A 232 15.52 8.35 21.65
C ASP A 232 15.83 8.90 20.24
N ASN A 233 16.32 8.05 19.34
CA ASN A 233 16.62 8.47 17.96
C ASN A 233 15.33 8.67 17.15
N ASP A 234 14.27 7.90 17.43
CA ASP A 234 12.96 8.08 16.79
C ASP A 234 12.33 9.41 17.20
N TRP A 235 12.34 9.72 18.49
CA TRP A 235 11.87 11.01 19.01
C TRP A 235 12.65 12.18 18.42
N LYS A 236 13.98 12.08 18.38
CA LYS A 236 14.84 13.10 17.75
C LYS A 236 14.53 13.23 16.26
N TRP A 237 14.32 12.13 15.55
CA TRP A 237 14.00 12.16 14.13
C TRP A 237 12.68 12.88 13.87
N MET A 238 11.60 12.53 14.59
CA MET A 238 10.28 13.16 14.44
C MET A 238 10.33 14.65 14.77
N TYR A 239 11.03 15.03 15.84
CA TYR A 239 11.21 16.43 16.23
C TYR A 239 11.96 17.22 15.14
N ASN A 240 13.10 16.70 14.68
CA ASN A 240 13.88 17.34 13.61
C ASN A 240 13.11 17.40 12.29
N PHE A 241 12.31 16.37 11.99
CA PHE A 241 11.43 16.33 10.83
C PHE A 241 10.40 17.47 10.87
N GLY A 242 9.77 17.71 12.02
CA GLY A 242 8.81 18.79 12.13
C GLY A 242 9.46 20.17 12.16
N VAL A 243 10.55 20.35 12.92
CA VAL A 243 11.26 21.64 13.01
C VAL A 243 11.81 22.09 11.66
N ARG A 244 12.40 21.18 10.87
CA ARG A 244 12.92 21.57 9.55
C ARG A 244 11.80 21.96 8.57
N ASN A 245 10.59 21.43 8.75
CA ASN A 245 9.45 21.67 7.86
C ASN A 245 8.58 22.83 8.32
N SER A 246 8.60 23.20 9.60
CA SER A 246 7.86 24.34 10.16
C SER A 246 8.37 25.71 9.72
N PHE A 247 9.48 25.74 8.97
CA PHE A 247 9.93 26.93 8.25
C PHE A 247 9.13 27.21 6.97
N ASN A 248 8.31 26.26 6.50
CA ASN A 248 7.41 26.50 5.38
C ASN A 248 6.14 27.22 5.87
N PRO A 249 5.57 28.18 5.11
CA PRO A 249 4.37 28.91 5.53
C PRO A 249 3.16 28.02 5.82
N ALA A 250 2.98 26.97 5.02
CA ALA A 250 2.02 25.90 5.24
C ALA A 250 2.71 24.57 4.95
N TRP A 251 2.66 23.63 5.91
CA TRP A 251 3.21 22.29 5.71
C TRP A 251 2.34 21.23 6.36
N GLY A 252 2.53 20.01 5.86
CA GLY A 252 1.87 18.83 6.36
C GLY A 252 2.61 17.58 5.92
N PHE A 253 2.00 16.43 6.19
CA PHE A 253 2.45 15.17 5.65
C PHE A 253 1.28 14.20 5.61
N LYS A 254 1.34 13.27 4.67
CA LYS A 254 0.35 12.24 4.47
C LYS A 254 1.00 10.87 4.54
N ASP A 255 0.36 9.99 5.28
CA ASP A 255 0.61 8.55 5.28
C ASP A 255 -0.68 7.86 5.77
N PRO A 256 -1.22 6.84 5.08
CA PRO A 256 -2.37 6.09 5.61
C PRO A 256 -2.09 5.47 6.99
N ARG A 257 -0.82 5.21 7.33
CA ARG A 257 -0.38 4.71 8.63
C ARG A 257 -0.36 5.79 9.71
N ASN A 258 -0.56 7.06 9.37
CA ASN A 258 -0.62 8.14 10.37
C ASN A 258 -1.57 7.79 11.52
N CYS A 259 -2.73 7.17 11.24
CA CYS A 259 -3.70 6.70 12.24
C CYS A 259 -3.07 5.91 13.41
N LEU A 260 -2.00 5.16 13.13
CA LEU A 260 -1.32 4.30 14.09
C LEU A 260 -0.29 5.06 14.95
N PHE A 261 0.11 6.26 14.52
CA PHE A 261 1.20 7.05 15.11
C PHE A 261 0.79 8.46 15.55
N LEU A 262 -0.49 8.83 15.43
CA LEU A 262 -1.00 10.15 15.85
C LEU A 262 -0.64 10.51 17.31
N PRO A 263 -0.69 9.60 18.30
CA PRO A 263 -0.28 9.93 19.67
C PRO A 263 1.19 10.37 19.78
N GLN A 264 2.10 9.74 19.03
CA GLN A 264 3.52 10.09 19.02
C GLN A 264 3.73 11.46 18.37
N TRP A 265 3.04 11.74 17.26
CA TRP A 265 3.10 13.05 16.61
C TRP A 265 2.52 14.16 17.51
N ALA A 266 1.37 13.93 18.15
CA ALA A 266 0.73 14.88 19.06
C ALA A 266 1.59 15.21 20.29
N SER A 267 2.36 14.24 20.78
CA SER A 267 3.26 14.43 21.92
C SER A 267 4.38 15.44 21.63
N LEU A 268 4.80 15.57 20.37
CA LEU A 268 5.80 16.55 19.92
C LEU A 268 5.17 17.83 19.38
N PHE A 269 4.01 17.72 18.74
CA PHE A 269 3.30 18.81 18.09
C PHE A 269 1.84 18.86 18.58
N PRO A 270 1.58 19.32 19.81
CA PRO A 270 0.23 19.35 20.38
C PRO A 270 -0.74 20.24 19.58
N ASP A 271 -0.22 21.27 18.92
CA ASP A 271 -0.98 22.18 18.07
C ASP A 271 -1.10 21.70 16.61
N MET A 272 -0.74 20.44 16.30
CA MET A 272 -0.95 19.88 14.96
C MET A 272 -2.44 19.87 14.61
N ARG A 273 -2.74 19.91 13.32
CA ARG A 273 -4.10 19.81 12.78
C ARG A 273 -4.25 18.44 12.14
N VAL A 274 -5.33 17.72 12.44
CA VAL A 274 -5.55 16.38 11.89
C VAL A 274 -6.73 16.42 10.93
N LEU A 275 -6.49 16.06 9.67
CA LEU A 275 -7.53 15.87 8.67
C LEU A 275 -7.67 14.37 8.39
N TYR A 276 -8.76 13.76 8.83
CA TYR A 276 -9.05 12.35 8.60
C TYR A 276 -10.01 12.16 7.43
N VAL A 277 -9.56 11.44 6.40
CA VAL A 277 -10.36 11.12 5.21
C VAL A 277 -10.99 9.74 5.38
N PHE A 278 -12.30 9.75 5.61
CA PHE A 278 -13.14 8.58 5.76
C PHE A 278 -13.70 8.10 4.42
N ARG A 279 -13.72 6.79 4.23
CA ARG A 279 -14.42 6.10 3.15
C ARG A 279 -14.86 4.73 3.68
N PRO A 280 -16.06 4.24 3.35
CA PRO A 280 -16.51 2.92 3.79
C PRO A 280 -15.50 1.80 3.52
N ALA A 281 -15.40 0.86 4.46
CA ALA A 281 -14.46 -0.23 4.48
C ALA A 281 -14.59 -1.13 3.26
N VAL A 282 -15.82 -1.50 2.88
CA VAL A 282 -16.08 -2.34 1.70
C VAL A 282 -15.46 -1.71 0.44
N GLU A 283 -15.61 -0.40 0.27
CA GLU A 283 -15.04 0.30 -0.87
C GLU A 283 -13.50 0.37 -0.82
N CYS A 284 -12.94 0.61 0.37
CA CYS A 284 -11.49 0.61 0.57
C CYS A 284 -10.89 -0.77 0.29
N VAL A 285 -11.47 -1.82 0.87
CA VAL A 285 -11.06 -3.22 0.71
C VAL A 285 -11.10 -3.62 -0.76
N HIS A 286 -12.20 -3.32 -1.44
CA HIS A 286 -12.31 -3.57 -2.87
C HIS A 286 -11.20 -2.85 -3.67
N SER A 287 -10.93 -1.58 -3.35
CA SER A 287 -9.86 -0.80 -4.00
C SER A 287 -8.46 -1.32 -3.70
N ILE A 288 -8.20 -1.85 -2.49
CA ILE A 288 -6.93 -2.48 -2.11
C ILE A 288 -6.72 -3.76 -2.92
N LYS A 289 -7.70 -4.66 -2.93
CA LYS A 289 -7.62 -5.94 -3.64
C LYS A 289 -7.47 -5.73 -5.15
N ARG A 290 -8.23 -4.80 -5.75
CA ARG A 290 -8.05 -4.43 -7.18
C ARG A 290 -6.63 -3.98 -7.49
N ARG A 291 -6.06 -3.10 -6.66
CA ARG A 291 -4.67 -2.63 -6.83
C ARG A 291 -3.67 -3.78 -6.71
N ALA A 292 -3.81 -4.61 -5.68
CA ALA A 292 -2.89 -5.71 -5.43
C ALA A 292 -2.88 -6.74 -6.59
N ILE A 293 -4.01 -6.96 -7.28
CA ILE A 293 -4.06 -7.80 -8.50
C ILE A 293 -3.30 -7.17 -9.66
N ARG A 294 -3.47 -5.86 -9.91
CA ARG A 294 -2.73 -5.18 -10.98
C ARG A 294 -1.22 -5.26 -10.78
N ASP A 295 -0.77 -5.22 -9.53
CA ASP A 295 0.64 -5.37 -9.18
C ASP A 295 1.13 -6.82 -9.39
N LEU A 296 0.27 -7.82 -9.14
CA LEU A 296 0.55 -9.24 -9.43
C LEU A 296 0.70 -9.53 -10.93
N VAL A 297 -0.08 -8.87 -11.79
CA VAL A 297 -0.04 -9.05 -13.26
C VAL A 297 1.21 -8.41 -13.89
N ARG A 298 1.88 -7.48 -13.21
CA ARG A 298 3.02 -6.70 -13.74
C ARG A 298 4.40 -7.22 -13.28
N ASP A 299 4.52 -8.53 -13.02
CA ASP A 299 5.76 -9.23 -12.63
C ASP A 299 6.47 -8.76 -11.34
N ASN A 300 5.83 -7.95 -10.49
CA ASN A 300 6.36 -7.61 -9.16
C ASN A 300 5.68 -8.46 -8.09
N VAL A 301 6.17 -9.69 -7.92
CA VAL A 301 5.66 -10.62 -6.90
C VAL A 301 6.07 -10.15 -5.51
N SER A 302 5.31 -9.23 -4.92
CA SER A 302 5.36 -9.05 -3.47
C SER A 302 4.48 -10.11 -2.82
N HIS A 303 5.10 -11.08 -2.13
CA HIS A 303 4.42 -12.10 -1.32
C HIS A 303 3.40 -11.49 -0.34
N ILE A 304 3.60 -10.23 0.04
CA ILE A 304 2.74 -9.48 0.96
C ILE A 304 1.34 -9.25 0.39
N ASN A 305 1.23 -8.95 -0.92
CA ASN A 305 -0.05 -8.63 -1.54
C ASN A 305 -0.94 -9.88 -1.66
N ARG A 306 -0.33 -11.07 -1.79
CA ARG A 306 -1.05 -12.36 -1.83
C ARG A 306 -1.88 -12.61 -0.57
N ARG A 307 -1.48 -12.06 0.59
CA ARG A 307 -2.18 -12.24 1.87
C ARG A 307 -3.64 -11.78 1.84
N PHE A 308 -4.01 -10.81 0.99
CA PHE A 308 -5.41 -10.37 0.87
C PHE A 308 -6.37 -11.45 0.36
N TRP A 309 -5.85 -12.51 -0.25
CA TRP A 309 -6.62 -13.67 -0.72
C TRP A 309 -6.39 -14.94 0.09
N LEU A 310 -5.26 -15.03 0.80
CA LEU A 310 -4.91 -16.18 1.63
C LEU A 310 -5.42 -16.08 3.06
N ILE A 311 -5.60 -14.86 3.55
CA ILE A 311 -6.04 -14.59 4.90
C ILE A 311 -7.43 -13.97 4.82
N ASP A 312 -8.40 -14.73 5.30
CA ASP A 312 -9.80 -14.30 5.38
C ASP A 312 -9.90 -12.95 6.07
N ASP A 313 -10.73 -12.06 5.52
CA ASP A 313 -11.05 -10.74 6.06
C ASP A 313 -9.87 -9.83 6.44
N LEU A 314 -8.65 -10.10 5.93
CA LEU A 314 -7.45 -9.35 6.32
C LEU A 314 -7.61 -7.84 6.15
N ALA A 315 -8.09 -7.41 4.98
CA ALA A 315 -8.25 -5.98 4.69
C ALA A 315 -9.33 -5.33 5.57
N VAL A 316 -10.36 -6.09 5.97
CA VAL A 316 -11.39 -5.62 6.91
C VAL A 316 -10.80 -5.47 8.31
N ARG A 317 -10.05 -6.47 8.79
CA ARG A 317 -9.37 -6.36 10.08
C ARG A 317 -8.37 -5.21 10.11
N MET A 318 -7.59 -5.03 9.05
CA MET A 318 -6.73 -3.86 8.89
C MET A 318 -7.52 -2.56 9.00
N TYR A 319 -8.65 -2.44 8.29
CA TYR A 319 -9.50 -1.25 8.37
C TYR A 319 -9.91 -0.96 9.82
N LEU A 320 -10.40 -1.99 10.54
CA LEU A 320 -10.80 -1.88 11.94
C LEU A 320 -9.65 -1.42 12.84
N ILE A 321 -8.44 -1.97 12.68
CA ILE A 321 -7.28 -1.55 13.47
C ILE A 321 -6.96 -0.07 13.23
N TYR A 322 -6.89 0.37 11.98
CA TYR A 322 -6.54 1.75 11.64
C TYR A 322 -7.60 2.75 12.08
N ALA A 323 -8.87 2.44 11.81
CA ALA A 323 -9.99 3.29 12.18
C ALA A 323 -10.17 3.37 13.70
N SER A 324 -10.03 2.24 14.41
CA SER A 324 -10.10 2.21 15.87
C SER A 324 -8.94 2.96 16.51
N ALA A 325 -7.72 2.85 15.97
CA ALA A 325 -6.58 3.64 16.44
C ALA A 325 -6.84 5.14 16.33
N PHE A 326 -7.41 5.58 15.20
CA PHE A 326 -7.82 6.97 15.02
C PHE A 326 -8.94 7.38 15.99
N LEU A 327 -10.00 6.57 16.16
CA LEU A 327 -11.10 6.90 17.07
C LEU A 327 -10.62 7.05 18.52
N ARG A 328 -9.78 6.13 19.02
CA ARG A 328 -9.16 6.22 20.35
C ARG A 328 -8.31 7.49 20.51
N PHE A 329 -7.58 7.87 19.47
CA PHE A 329 -6.85 9.14 19.45
C PHE A 329 -7.80 10.34 19.50
N ALA A 330 -8.84 10.36 18.64
CA ALA A 330 -9.78 11.47 18.55
C ALA A 330 -10.58 11.71 19.84
N GLU A 331 -10.85 10.67 20.63
CA GLU A 331 -11.50 10.78 21.94
C GLU A 331 -10.65 11.54 22.98
N THR A 332 -9.32 11.51 22.84
CA THR A 332 -8.38 12.07 23.81
C THR A 332 -7.62 13.29 23.30
N PHE A 333 -7.66 13.54 22.00
CA PHE A 333 -6.95 14.64 21.37
C PHE A 333 -7.64 15.97 21.67
N ALA A 334 -6.93 16.85 22.39
CA ALA A 334 -7.42 18.19 22.73
C ALA A 334 -7.19 19.22 21.61
N GLY A 335 -6.49 18.84 20.55
CA GLY A 335 -6.20 19.71 19.41
C GLY A 335 -7.31 19.73 18.37
N ASP A 336 -7.02 20.41 17.26
CA ASP A 336 -7.97 20.61 16.18
C ASP A 336 -7.95 19.45 15.17
N LEU A 337 -9.13 18.97 14.86
CA LEU A 337 -9.38 17.78 14.04
C LEU A 337 -10.55 18.05 13.09
N CYS A 338 -10.49 17.51 11.88
CA CYS A 338 -11.63 17.43 10.97
C CYS A 338 -11.73 16.02 10.40
N VAL A 339 -12.93 15.45 10.39
CA VAL A 339 -13.24 14.24 9.63
C VAL A 339 -14.03 14.63 8.40
N VAL A 340 -13.68 14.09 7.24
CA VAL A 340 -14.37 14.33 5.96
C VAL A 340 -14.62 13.00 5.25
N GLU A 341 -15.80 12.82 4.69
CA GLU A 341 -16.08 11.66 3.84
C GLU A 341 -15.55 11.93 2.43
N LEU A 342 -14.94 10.94 1.78
CA LEU A 342 -14.38 11.09 0.44
C LEU A 342 -15.41 11.64 -0.56
N ASN A 343 -16.66 11.18 -0.46
CA ASN A 343 -17.71 11.62 -1.36
C ASN A 343 -18.00 13.13 -1.23
N ASP A 344 -17.91 13.71 -0.03
CA ASP A 344 -18.08 15.16 0.13
C ASP A 344 -17.04 15.94 -0.69
N ILE A 345 -15.79 15.46 -0.70
CA ILE A 345 -14.70 16.08 -1.48
C ILE A 345 -15.00 15.93 -2.98
N LEU A 346 -15.40 14.73 -3.41
CA LEU A 346 -15.69 14.43 -4.81
C LEU A 346 -16.92 15.18 -5.34
N ASP A 347 -17.89 15.44 -4.47
CA ASP A 347 -19.11 16.17 -4.79
C ASP A 347 -18.91 17.70 -4.75
N GLY A 348 -17.66 18.15 -4.55
CA GLY A 348 -17.25 19.54 -4.74
C GLY A 348 -17.15 20.37 -3.46
N ARG A 349 -17.09 19.76 -2.27
CA ARG A 349 -16.80 20.49 -1.02
C ARG A 349 -15.45 21.20 -1.11
N ASP A 350 -15.45 22.51 -0.86
CA ASP A 350 -14.24 23.34 -0.87
C ASP A 350 -13.44 23.18 0.43
N LEU A 351 -12.84 22.00 0.57
CA LEU A 351 -12.09 21.63 1.76
C LEU A 351 -10.83 22.50 1.95
N VAL A 352 -10.28 23.06 0.88
CA VAL A 352 -9.10 23.95 0.94
C VAL A 352 -9.48 25.27 1.59
N SER A 353 -10.58 25.91 1.16
CA SER A 353 -11.03 27.15 1.79
C SER A 353 -11.45 26.92 3.23
N GLU A 354 -12.17 25.82 3.52
CA GLU A 354 -12.55 25.48 4.89
C GLU A 354 -11.32 25.32 5.81
N VAL A 355 -10.29 24.57 5.38
CA VAL A 355 -9.05 24.42 6.18
C VAL A 355 -8.31 25.74 6.35
N ARG A 356 -8.27 26.58 5.31
CA ARG A 356 -7.68 27.93 5.37
C ARG A 356 -8.40 28.80 6.40
N GLU A 357 -9.73 28.82 6.39
CA GLU A 357 -10.55 29.65 7.27
C GLU A 357 -10.55 29.14 8.73
N HIS A 358 -10.67 27.83 8.93
CA HIS A 358 -10.72 27.24 10.27
C HIS A 358 -9.36 27.17 10.95
N TRP A 359 -8.28 26.89 10.22
CA TRP A 359 -6.96 26.63 10.79
C TRP A 359 -5.87 27.63 10.40
N GLY A 360 -6.18 28.60 9.53
CA GLY A 360 -5.28 29.72 9.23
C GLY A 360 -4.06 29.36 8.37
N TYR A 361 -4.11 28.25 7.63
CA TYR A 361 -3.03 27.89 6.70
C TYR A 361 -2.99 28.84 5.50
N GLN A 362 -1.78 29.25 5.10
CA GLN A 362 -1.55 30.06 3.89
C GLN A 362 -1.67 29.17 2.64
N LEU A 363 -2.91 28.96 2.17
CA LEU A 363 -3.25 28.14 1.02
C LEU A 363 -3.89 28.98 -0.09
N SER A 364 -3.55 28.68 -1.34
CA SER A 364 -4.20 29.20 -2.54
C SER A 364 -5.46 28.40 -2.85
N ASP A 365 -6.33 28.93 -3.70
CA ASP A 365 -7.52 28.19 -4.14
C ASP A 365 -7.09 27.00 -5.03
N ALA A 366 -7.70 25.84 -4.79
CA ALA A 366 -7.52 24.64 -5.61
C ALA A 366 -8.82 23.82 -5.57
N TYR A 367 -9.22 23.26 -6.69
CA TYR A 367 -10.50 22.57 -6.83
C TYR A 367 -10.32 21.12 -7.25
N ILE A 368 -11.21 20.25 -6.76
CA ILE A 368 -11.17 18.81 -7.05
C ILE A 368 -11.28 18.52 -8.56
N GLY A 369 -12.06 19.33 -9.29
CA GLY A 369 -12.26 19.17 -10.74
C GLY A 369 -11.00 19.40 -11.58
N ASP A 370 -10.00 20.11 -11.06
CA ASP A 370 -8.75 20.38 -11.77
C ASP A 370 -7.78 19.19 -11.71
N ILE A 371 -7.94 18.31 -10.72
CA ILE A 371 -7.03 17.20 -10.42
C ILE A 371 -7.64 15.82 -10.63
N TYR A 372 -8.96 15.74 -10.78
CA TYR A 372 -9.70 14.49 -10.74
C TYR A 372 -10.76 14.39 -11.84
N ASP A 373 -10.64 13.32 -12.63
CA ASP A 373 -11.64 12.93 -13.63
C ASP A 373 -12.62 11.92 -13.02
N SER A 374 -13.89 12.31 -12.92
CA SER A 374 -14.96 11.50 -12.33
C SER A 374 -15.26 10.20 -13.08
N SER A 375 -14.82 10.07 -14.34
CA SER A 375 -14.93 8.85 -15.13
C SER A 375 -14.00 7.72 -14.68
N VAL A 376 -13.01 8.02 -13.83
CA VAL A 376 -11.92 7.09 -13.46
C VAL A 376 -12.23 6.25 -12.21
N MET A 377 -13.26 6.57 -11.43
CA MET A 377 -13.70 5.71 -10.32
C MET A 377 -14.87 4.80 -10.71
N THR A 378 -14.58 3.53 -10.92
CA THR A 378 -15.61 2.48 -10.81
C THR A 378 -16.13 2.40 -9.38
N ARG A 379 -17.39 2.84 -9.21
CA ARG A 379 -18.17 2.80 -7.96
C ARG A 379 -18.76 1.42 -7.67
N ALA A 380 -18.80 0.53 -8.66
CA ALA A 380 -19.36 -0.81 -8.52
C ALA A 380 -18.24 -1.84 -8.31
N GLY A 381 -18.13 -2.34 -7.08
CA GLY A 381 -17.42 -3.57 -6.77
C GLY A 381 -18.39 -4.61 -6.23
N PRO A 382 -18.07 -5.92 -6.30
CA PRO A 382 -18.91 -6.94 -5.71
C PRO A 382 -19.05 -6.73 -4.21
N ASN A 383 -20.11 -7.31 -3.64
CA ASN A 383 -20.23 -7.54 -2.21
C ASN A 383 -19.02 -8.38 -1.75
N GLU A 384 -17.97 -7.73 -1.26
CA GLU A 384 -16.93 -8.37 -0.46
C GLU A 384 -17.64 -9.17 0.63
N THR A 385 -17.51 -10.48 0.57
CA THR A 385 -18.18 -11.36 1.54
C THR A 385 -17.27 -11.43 2.75
N VAL A 386 -17.61 -10.67 3.80
CA VAL A 386 -16.96 -10.77 5.10
C VAL A 386 -17.32 -12.13 5.69
N LYS A 387 -16.32 -12.98 5.95
CA LYS A 387 -16.55 -14.35 6.43
C LYS A 387 -16.85 -14.38 7.93
N ASP A 388 -16.13 -13.60 8.72
CA ASP A 388 -16.38 -13.44 10.15
C ASP A 388 -17.46 -12.37 10.39
N LEU A 389 -18.68 -12.82 10.65
CA LEU A 389 -19.83 -11.93 10.88
C LEU A 389 -19.64 -11.00 12.07
N ARG A 390 -18.76 -11.32 13.04
CA ARG A 390 -18.46 -10.42 14.17
C ARG A 390 -17.75 -9.15 13.72
N LEU A 391 -17.02 -9.22 12.60
CA LEU A 391 -16.38 -8.04 12.01
C LEU A 391 -17.40 -7.08 11.40
N LEU A 392 -18.58 -7.55 10.99
CA LEU A 392 -19.64 -6.68 10.47
C LEU A 392 -20.19 -5.77 11.55
N GLU A 393 -20.48 -6.30 12.74
CA GLU A 393 -20.95 -5.50 13.87
C GLU A 393 -19.90 -4.44 14.29
N GLN A 394 -18.62 -4.82 14.30
CA GLN A 394 -17.52 -3.88 14.59
C GLN A 394 -17.37 -2.81 13.50
N LEU A 395 -17.52 -3.18 12.23
CA LEU A 395 -17.45 -2.25 11.10
C LEU A 395 -18.59 -1.24 11.19
N GLU A 396 -19.82 -1.68 11.44
CA GLU A 396 -20.98 -0.80 11.57
C GLU A 396 -20.77 0.23 12.70
N ASP A 397 -20.32 -0.21 13.88
CA ASP A 397 -20.02 0.71 15.00
C ASP A 397 -18.93 1.73 14.66
N VAL A 398 -17.81 1.27 14.09
CA VAL A 398 -16.68 2.13 13.72
C VAL A 398 -17.07 3.12 12.62
N GLU A 399 -17.78 2.67 11.59
CA GLU A 399 -18.20 3.53 10.48
C GLU A 399 -19.26 4.53 10.91
N GLU A 400 -20.21 4.16 11.78
CA GLU A 400 -21.21 5.11 12.29
C GLU A 400 -20.55 6.21 13.12
N LYS A 401 -19.53 5.87 13.94
CA LYS A 401 -18.73 6.87 14.67
C LYS A 401 -17.99 7.81 13.72
N LEU A 402 -17.32 7.26 12.70
CA LEU A 402 -16.61 8.06 11.70
C LEU A 402 -17.57 8.95 10.90
N ARG A 403 -18.73 8.43 10.50
CA ARG A 403 -19.76 9.17 9.78
C ARG A 403 -20.36 10.28 10.63
N SER A 404 -20.61 10.01 11.92
CA SER A 404 -21.03 11.01 12.90
C SER A 404 -19.99 12.12 13.08
N MET A 405 -18.70 11.79 13.07
CA MET A 405 -17.63 12.80 13.06
C MET A 405 -17.57 13.56 11.74
N ALA A 406 -17.72 12.89 10.59
CA ALA A 406 -17.70 13.51 9.27
C ALA A 406 -18.83 14.55 9.11
N ARG A 407 -20.05 14.21 9.57
CA ARG A 407 -21.19 15.14 9.60
C ARG A 407 -20.94 16.35 10.48
N ARG A 408 -20.18 16.19 11.58
CA ARG A 408 -19.76 17.32 12.44
C ARG A 408 -18.65 18.15 11.79
N GLY A 409 -17.78 17.52 10.99
CA GLY A 409 -16.66 18.15 10.31
C GLY A 409 -15.55 18.56 11.28
N PHE A 410 -15.28 19.86 11.34
CA PHE A 410 -14.26 20.45 12.20
C PHE A 410 -14.66 20.40 13.68
N THR A 411 -13.73 20.02 14.56
CA THR A 411 -13.89 20.14 16.00
C THR A 411 -13.94 21.62 16.38
N ASN A 412 -15.02 22.07 17.02
CA ASN A 412 -15.13 23.43 17.54
C ASN A 412 -14.19 23.61 18.74
N THR A 413 -13.11 24.39 18.60
CA THR A 413 -12.24 24.83 19.69
C THR A 413 -12.94 25.72 20.74
N ASN A 414 -14.22 26.06 20.54
CA ASN A 414 -15.00 26.92 21.44
C ASN A 414 -16.12 26.23 22.25
N ASN A 415 -16.28 24.91 22.20
CA ASN A 415 -17.28 24.22 23.03
C ASN A 415 -16.70 23.00 23.76
N GLN A 416 -15.72 23.24 24.65
CA GLN A 416 -15.59 22.39 25.83
C GLN A 416 -16.58 22.90 26.89
N THR A 417 -17.77 22.32 26.92
CA THR A 417 -18.63 22.40 28.11
C THR A 417 -17.86 21.74 29.26
N PRO A 418 -17.56 22.43 30.38
CA PRO A 418 -16.91 21.78 31.50
C PRO A 418 -17.89 20.76 32.07
N LEU A 419 -17.46 19.49 32.11
CA LEU A 419 -18.12 18.44 32.87
C LEU A 419 -18.27 18.92 34.32
N VAL A 420 -19.52 19.17 34.67
CA VAL A 420 -20.14 19.32 35.99
C VAL A 420 -19.15 19.21 37.16
N LYS A 421 -18.97 20.34 37.86
CA LYS A 421 -18.53 20.35 39.27
C LYS A 421 -19.51 19.50 40.08
N ALA A 422 -19.08 18.31 40.51
CA ALA A 422 -19.68 17.63 41.64
C ALA A 422 -19.59 18.57 42.85
N SER A 423 -20.74 18.99 43.36
CA SER A 423 -20.87 19.80 44.57
C SER A 423 -21.57 18.93 45.61
N MET A 424 -20.87 18.73 46.73
CA MET A 424 -21.28 18.13 48.02
C MET A 424 -21.58 16.63 48.06
#